data_AF-A0A965B8X4-F1
#
_entry.id   AF-A0A965B8X4-F1
#
_cell.length_a   1.000
_cell.length_b   1.000
_cell.length_c   1.000
_cell.angle_alpha   90.00
_cell.angle_beta   90.00
_cell.angle_gamma   90.00
#
_symmetry.space_group_name_H-M   'P 1'
#
loop_
_entity.id
_entity.type
_entity.pdbx_description
1 polymer ?
#
loop_
_entity_poly.entity_id
_entity_poly.type
_entity_poly.pdbx_seq_one_letter_code
_entity_poly.pdbx_strand_id
1 'polypeptide(L)'
;VLEPESVVAQAYQSTQVSERHRHRYEVNNAYRDKIAESGLRFSGTSPDGHLVEFVEYPREVHPFLVGTQAHPELKSRPTRPHPLFVAFVGAAIDYKAAERLPVEIPEQHANGKEISEDEPARQLPEHARG
;
A
#
# COMPACT_ATOMS: atom_id res chain seq x y z
N VAL A 1 -2.71 10.49 13.02
CA VAL A 1 -1.85 10.03 14.13
C VAL A 1 -1.19 8.75 13.69
N LEU A 2 0.12 8.63 13.90
CA LEU A 2 0.91 7.47 13.51
C LEU A 2 1.24 6.63 14.74
N GLU A 3 1.27 5.32 14.57
CA GLU A 3 1.73 4.37 15.58
C GLU A 3 3.22 4.63 15.88
N PRO A 4 3.63 4.83 17.15
CA PRO A 4 5.04 4.97 17.49
C PRO A 4 5.87 3.78 16.99
N GLU A 5 7.12 4.01 16.61
CA GLU A 5 8.03 2.99 16.06
C GLU A 5 7.58 2.33 14.74
N SER A 6 6.45 2.73 14.16
CA SER A 6 6.07 2.32 12.80
C SER A 6 7.08 2.83 11.76
N VAL A 7 7.13 2.16 10.61
CA VAL A 7 7.95 2.57 9.46
C VAL A 7 7.61 4.00 9.05
N VAL A 8 6.32 4.35 9.01
CA VAL A 8 5.88 5.72 8.71
C VAL A 8 6.27 6.72 9.79
N ALA A 9 6.10 6.43 11.08
CA ALA A 9 6.45 7.38 12.15
C ALA A 9 7.96 7.67 12.16
N GLN A 10 8.80 6.65 11.93
CA GLN A 10 10.24 6.82 11.82
C GLN A 10 10.63 7.59 10.55
N ALA A 11 9.95 7.35 9.42
CA ALA A 11 10.18 8.13 8.20
C ALA A 11 9.87 9.62 8.42
N TYR A 12 8.74 9.94 9.05
CA TYR A 12 8.36 11.32 9.35
C TYR A 12 9.10 11.95 10.54
N GLN A 13 9.76 11.13 11.38
CA GLN A 13 10.34 11.54 12.66
C GLN A 13 9.30 12.22 13.57
N SER A 14 8.05 11.79 13.49
CA SER A 14 6.91 12.34 14.21
C SER A 14 5.77 11.33 14.24
N THR A 15 4.93 11.38 15.28
CA THR A 15 3.67 10.62 15.36
C THR A 15 2.45 11.46 14.98
N GLN A 16 2.64 12.74 14.71
CA GLN A 16 1.59 13.66 14.28
C GLN A 16 1.97 14.30 12.94
N VAL A 17 1.15 14.06 11.93
CA VAL A 17 1.37 14.53 10.56
C VAL A 17 0.04 15.00 9.97
N SER A 18 0.12 15.86 8.96
CA SER A 18 -1.03 16.33 8.17
C SER A 18 -0.65 16.28 6.71
N GLU A 19 -1.46 15.62 5.89
CA GLU A 19 -1.23 15.45 4.45
C GLU A 19 -2.42 15.99 3.63
N ARG A 20 -2.29 16.00 2.30
CA ARG A 20 -3.37 16.44 1.39
C ARG A 20 -4.17 15.24 0.87
N HIS A 21 -5.49 15.34 0.85
CA HIS A 21 -6.39 14.25 0.47
C HIS A 21 -7.19 14.64 -0.78
N ARG A 22 -7.45 13.67 -1.67
CA ARG A 22 -8.31 13.86 -2.85
C ARG A 22 -8.98 12.55 -3.26
N HIS A 23 -9.61 11.88 -2.31
CA HIS A 23 -10.37 10.65 -2.52
C HIS A 23 -11.79 10.77 -1.93
N ARG A 24 -12.62 9.76 -2.18
CA ARG A 24 -13.95 9.59 -1.59
C ARG A 24 -14.14 8.21 -0.96
N TYR A 25 -13.32 7.24 -1.36
CA TYR A 25 -13.39 5.88 -0.87
C TYR A 25 -12.41 5.71 0.28
N GLU A 26 -12.93 5.15 1.37
CA GLU A 26 -12.18 4.88 2.59
C GLU A 26 -12.02 3.37 2.78
N VAL A 27 -11.04 2.98 3.61
CA VAL A 27 -10.91 1.58 4.04
C VAL A 27 -12.17 1.20 4.82
N ASN A 28 -12.80 0.09 4.44
CA ASN A 28 -13.96 -0.40 5.14
C ASN A 28 -13.55 -1.02 6.49
N ASN A 29 -13.95 -0.37 7.58
CA ASN A 29 -13.61 -0.78 8.95
C ASN A 29 -14.07 -2.21 9.29
N ALA A 30 -15.15 -2.71 8.67
CA ALA A 30 -15.63 -4.07 8.88
C ALA A 30 -14.64 -5.16 8.41
N TYR A 31 -13.66 -4.80 7.57
CA TYR A 31 -12.65 -5.72 7.05
C TYR A 31 -11.28 -5.54 7.70
N ARG A 32 -11.11 -4.63 8.68
CA ARG A 32 -9.81 -4.36 9.28
C ARG A 32 -9.16 -5.62 9.86
N ASP A 33 -9.88 -6.36 10.68
CA ASP A 33 -9.35 -7.56 11.35
C ASP A 33 -8.94 -8.62 10.31
N LYS A 34 -9.80 -8.88 9.33
CA LYS A 34 -9.52 -9.82 8.24
C LYS A 34 -8.32 -9.41 7.38
N ILE A 35 -8.12 -8.11 7.14
CA ILE A 35 -6.95 -7.60 6.43
C ILE A 35 -5.70 -7.74 7.32
N ALA A 36 -5.81 -7.46 8.61
CA ALA A 36 -4.71 -7.56 9.56
C ALA A 36 -4.19 -9.00 9.73
N GLU A 37 -5.00 -10.04 9.47
CA GLU A 37 -4.57 -11.44 9.42
C GLU A 37 -3.45 -11.69 8.39
N SER A 38 -3.32 -10.86 7.36
CA SER A 38 -2.19 -10.93 6.42
C SER A 38 -0.85 -10.52 7.06
N GLY A 39 -0.88 -9.86 8.21
CA GLY A 39 0.25 -9.17 8.83
C GLY A 39 0.32 -7.68 8.50
N LEU A 40 -0.56 -7.15 7.65
CA LEU A 40 -0.64 -5.71 7.36
C LEU A 40 -1.06 -4.93 8.61
N ARG A 41 -0.35 -3.84 8.91
CA ARG A 41 -0.61 -2.94 10.03
C ARG A 41 -1.28 -1.67 9.54
N PHE A 42 -2.28 -1.19 10.29
CA PHE A 42 -2.89 0.13 10.10
C PHE A 42 -2.11 1.19 10.88
N SER A 43 -0.88 1.49 10.43
CA SER A 43 0.11 2.30 11.17
C SER A 43 -0.21 3.79 11.26
N GLY A 44 -1.28 4.26 10.64
CA GLY A 44 -1.76 5.62 10.84
C GLY A 44 -3.24 5.80 10.56
N THR A 45 -3.90 6.61 11.38
CA THR A 45 -5.33 6.90 11.29
C THR A 45 -5.61 8.40 11.40
N SER A 46 -6.84 8.80 11.08
CA SER A 46 -7.38 10.11 11.47
C SER A 46 -7.31 10.29 13.01
N PRO A 47 -7.37 11.53 13.53
CA PRO A 47 -7.27 11.80 14.97
C PRO A 47 -8.31 11.08 15.82
N ASP A 48 -9.49 10.79 15.26
CA ASP A 48 -10.58 10.03 15.89
C ASP A 48 -10.45 8.50 15.71
N GLY A 49 -9.44 8.02 14.97
CA GLY A 49 -9.17 6.60 14.72
C GLY A 49 -10.04 5.95 13.64
N HIS A 50 -11.03 6.67 13.11
CA HIS A 50 -12.06 6.08 12.24
C HIS A 50 -11.61 5.85 10.80
N LEU A 51 -10.74 6.70 10.25
CA LEU A 51 -10.21 6.56 8.90
C LEU A 51 -8.79 6.00 8.95
N VAL A 52 -8.50 5.04 8.09
CA VAL A 52 -7.14 4.52 7.90
C VAL A 52 -6.42 5.44 6.93
N GLU A 53 -5.28 5.98 7.36
CA GLU A 53 -4.49 6.95 6.58
C GLU A 53 -3.17 6.36 6.08
N PHE A 54 -2.60 5.44 6.85
CA PHE A 54 -1.37 4.73 6.53
C PHE A 54 -1.50 3.24 6.84
N VAL A 55 -0.93 2.43 5.95
CA VAL A 55 -0.76 1.00 6.14
C VAL A 55 0.67 0.59 5.83
N GLU A 56 1.17 -0.44 6.48
CA GLU A 56 2.50 -0.97 6.23
C GLU A 56 2.61 -2.44 6.62
N TYR A 57 3.62 -3.14 6.09
CA TYR A 57 4.04 -4.42 6.67
C TYR A 57 5.15 -4.21 7.71
N PRO A 58 5.28 -5.11 8.71
CA PRO A 58 6.45 -5.17 9.57
C PRO A 58 7.72 -5.32 8.72
N ARG A 59 8.83 -4.71 9.15
CA ARG A 59 10.11 -4.74 8.41
C ARG A 59 10.66 -6.14 8.23
N GLU A 60 10.37 -7.02 9.17
CA GLU A 60 10.76 -8.44 9.13
C GLU A 60 10.04 -9.19 8.01
N VAL A 61 8.86 -8.73 7.60
CA VAL A 61 8.06 -9.30 6.51
C VAL A 61 8.43 -8.65 5.18
N HIS A 62 8.47 -7.31 5.13
CA HIS A 62 8.87 -6.57 3.95
C HIS A 62 9.67 -5.32 4.37
N PRO A 63 10.92 -5.12 3.88
CA PRO A 63 11.79 -4.05 4.34
C PRO A 63 11.18 -2.65 4.26
N PHE A 64 10.42 -2.39 3.19
CA PHE A 64 9.66 -1.16 3.01
C PHE A 64 8.43 -1.38 2.13
N LEU A 65 7.28 -1.65 2.73
CA LEU A 65 5.97 -1.59 2.06
C LEU A 65 5.08 -0.66 2.88
N VAL A 66 4.76 0.49 2.29
CA VAL A 66 3.96 1.54 2.90
C VAL A 66 2.91 2.00 1.89
N GLY A 67 1.66 2.09 2.33
CA GLY A 67 0.55 2.70 1.60
C GLY A 67 0.00 3.90 2.37
N THR A 68 -0.49 4.91 1.65
CA THR A 68 -1.19 6.05 2.24
C THR A 68 -2.39 6.44 1.40
N GLN A 69 -3.47 6.88 2.06
CA GLN A 69 -4.64 7.47 1.41
C GLN A 69 -4.37 8.89 0.88
N ALA A 70 -3.37 9.56 1.42
CA ALA A 70 -3.07 10.94 1.10
C ALA A 70 -2.14 11.09 -0.13
N HIS A 71 -1.81 12.34 -0.47
CA HIS A 71 -0.96 12.74 -1.59
C HIS A 71 0.32 13.45 -1.10
N PRO A 72 1.31 12.71 -0.55
CA PRO A 72 2.55 13.29 -0.02
C PRO A 72 3.39 14.02 -1.09
N GLU A 73 3.25 13.65 -2.36
CA GLU A 73 3.92 14.27 -3.49
C GLU A 73 3.59 15.76 -3.62
N LEU A 74 2.36 16.17 -3.25
CA LEU A 74 1.91 17.56 -3.34
C LEU A 74 2.62 18.47 -2.32
N LYS A 75 3.17 17.89 -1.25
CA LYS A 75 3.95 18.60 -0.22
C LYS A 75 5.46 18.49 -0.41
N SER A 76 5.94 17.60 -1.29
CA SER A 76 7.36 17.47 -1.62
C SER A 76 7.88 18.67 -2.41
N ARG A 77 9.12 19.09 -2.16
CA ARG A 77 9.83 20.14 -2.91
C ARG A 77 11.27 19.69 -3.19
N PRO A 78 11.91 20.15 -4.29
CA PRO A 78 13.30 19.78 -4.57
C PRO A 78 14.29 20.10 -3.44
N THR A 79 14.11 21.24 -2.77
CA THR A 79 14.94 21.68 -1.63
C THR A 79 14.48 21.13 -0.28
N ARG A 80 13.34 20.43 -0.24
CA ARG A 80 12.77 19.84 0.97
C ARG A 80 11.97 18.60 0.56
N PRO A 81 12.66 17.49 0.23
CA PRO A 81 12.01 16.27 -0.21
C PRO A 81 11.11 15.73 0.90
N HIS A 82 9.99 15.15 0.51
CA HIS A 82 9.03 14.65 1.47
C HIS A 82 9.56 13.36 2.16
N PRO A 83 9.41 13.22 3.50
CA PRO A 83 10.06 12.15 4.25
C PRO A 83 9.76 10.73 3.75
N LEU A 84 8.51 10.45 3.36
CA LEU A 84 8.15 9.14 2.79
C LEU A 84 8.92 8.79 1.50
N PHE A 85 9.16 9.78 0.63
CA PHE A 85 9.92 9.53 -0.60
C PHE A 85 11.41 9.34 -0.31
N VAL A 86 11.95 10.07 0.67
CA VAL A 86 13.33 9.86 1.14
C VAL A 86 13.49 8.43 1.68
N ALA A 87 12.56 7.98 2.53
CA ALA A 87 12.58 6.63 3.08
C ALA A 87 12.40 5.55 2.00
N PHE A 88 11.47 5.76 1.06
CA PHE A 88 11.24 4.83 -0.06
C PHE A 88 12.48 4.67 -0.95
N VAL A 89 13.11 5.79 -1.35
CA VAL A 89 14.32 5.74 -2.18
C VAL A 89 15.49 5.15 -1.40
N GLY A 90 15.63 5.46 -0.11
CA GLY A 90 16.60 4.82 0.78
C GLY A 90 16.45 3.29 0.79
N ALA A 91 15.22 2.80 0.99
CA ALA A 91 14.94 1.37 0.95
C ALA A 91 15.22 0.73 -0.42
N ALA A 92 15.00 1.45 -1.53
CA ALA A 92 15.35 0.98 -2.87
C ALA A 92 16.87 0.92 -3.09
N ILE A 93 17.63 1.87 -2.55
CA ILE A 93 19.10 1.84 -2.56
C ILE A 93 19.60 0.63 -1.75
N ASP A 94 19.06 0.41 -0.56
CA ASP A 94 19.41 -0.74 0.29
C ASP A 94 19.06 -2.07 -0.39
N TYR A 95 17.91 -2.14 -1.06
CA TYR A 95 17.52 -3.31 -1.86
C TYR A 95 18.53 -3.60 -2.96
N LYS A 96 18.94 -2.57 -3.70
CA LYS A 96 19.94 -2.69 -4.77
C LYS A 96 21.30 -3.13 -4.21
N ALA A 97 21.73 -2.56 -3.09
CA ALA A 97 23.00 -2.88 -2.45
C ALA A 97 23.04 -4.32 -1.90
N ALA A 98 21.89 -4.87 -1.50
CA ALA A 98 21.76 -6.24 -1.03
C ALA A 98 21.74 -7.29 -2.17
N GLU A 99 21.91 -6.88 -3.44
CA GLU A 99 21.82 -7.74 -4.65
C GLU A 99 20.60 -8.67 -4.65
N ARG A 100 19.52 -8.27 -3.99
CA ARG A 100 18.26 -9.02 -4.05
C ARG A 100 17.85 -9.03 -5.52
N LEU A 101 17.83 -10.23 -6.11
CA LEU A 101 17.58 -10.48 -7.54
C LEU A 101 16.46 -9.57 -8.04
N PRO A 102 16.53 -9.06 -9.28
CA PRO A 102 15.43 -8.28 -9.83
C PRO A 102 14.14 -9.09 -9.69
N VAL A 103 13.09 -8.47 -9.14
CA VAL A 103 11.75 -9.06 -9.19
C VAL A 103 11.46 -9.26 -10.67
N GLU A 104 11.36 -10.51 -11.10
CA GLU A 104 10.92 -10.83 -12.45
C GLU A 104 9.53 -10.23 -12.62
N ILE A 105 9.43 -9.11 -13.35
CA ILE A 105 8.15 -8.60 -13.81
C ILE A 105 7.80 -9.49 -15.01
N PRO A 106 6.75 -10.33 -14.94
CA PRO A 106 6.35 -11.10 -16.10
C PRO A 106 6.04 -10.10 -17.21
N GLU A 107 6.77 -10.18 -18.33
CA GLU A 107 6.47 -9.37 -19.49
C GLU A 107 5.01 -9.61 -19.86
N GLN A 108 4.19 -8.56 -19.80
CA GLN A 108 2.87 -8.64 -20.40
C GLN A 108 3.08 -8.77 -21.90
N HIS A 109 3.03 -10.00 -22.41
CA HIS A 109 2.95 -10.24 -23.83
C HIS A 109 1.62 -9.67 -24.34
N ALA A 110 1.69 -8.46 -24.90
CA ALA A 110 0.76 -8.02 -25.91
C ALA A 110 0.91 -8.95 -27.10
N ASN A 111 0.08 -9.99 -27.18
CA ASN A 111 -0.32 -10.54 -28.46
C ASN A 111 -1.63 -11.31 -28.34
N GLY A 112 -2.59 -10.91 -29.16
CA GLY A 112 -3.85 -11.60 -29.33
C GLY A 112 -3.61 -13.08 -29.62
N LYS A 113 -4.30 -13.93 -28.87
CA LYS A 113 -4.49 -15.33 -29.21
C LYS A 113 -5.99 -15.55 -29.29
N GLU A 114 -6.39 -16.03 -30.46
CA GLU A 114 -7.75 -16.37 -30.84
C GLU A 114 -8.45 -17.19 -29.74
N ILE A 115 -9.71 -16.84 -29.51
CA ILE A 115 -10.62 -17.57 -28.65
C ILE A 115 -10.92 -18.88 -29.40
N SER A 116 -10.36 -20.00 -28.96
CA SER A 116 -10.83 -21.32 -29.39
C SER A 116 -12.12 -21.63 -28.62
N GLU A 117 -13.23 -21.69 -29.34
CA GLU A 117 -14.51 -22.23 -28.86
C GLU A 117 -14.34 -23.70 -28.51
N ASP A 118 -14.14 -24.04 -27.23
CA ASP A 118 -14.54 -25.31 -26.63
C ASP A 118 -14.18 -25.34 -25.13
N GLU A 119 -15.02 -24.71 -24.30
CA GLU A 119 -15.20 -25.14 -22.91
C GLU A 119 -16.63 -24.80 -22.45
N PRO A 120 -17.39 -25.75 -21.87
CA PRO A 120 -18.78 -25.50 -21.52
C PRO A 120 -18.86 -24.61 -20.28
N ALA A 121 -19.77 -23.63 -20.34
CA ALA A 121 -20.01 -22.65 -19.30
C ALA A 121 -20.18 -23.28 -17.91
N ARG A 122 -19.29 -22.94 -16.96
CA ARG A 122 -19.55 -23.13 -15.53
C ARG A 122 -20.70 -22.21 -15.13
N GLN A 123 -21.87 -22.80 -14.94
CA GLN A 123 -23.05 -22.15 -14.38
C GLN A 123 -22.74 -21.56 -12.98
N LEU A 124 -22.98 -20.25 -12.84
CA LEU A 124 -23.04 -19.55 -11.56
C LEU A 124 -24.37 -19.88 -10.86
N PRO A 125 -24.40 -20.11 -9.54
CA PRO A 125 -25.63 -20.40 -8.81
C PRO A 125 -26.53 -19.16 -8.65
N GLU A 126 -27.83 -19.36 -8.85
CA GLU A 126 -28.87 -18.34 -9.01
C GLU A 126 -29.48 -17.84 -7.68
N HIS A 127 -28.66 -17.41 -6.72
CA HIS A 127 -29.18 -16.90 -5.42
C HIS A 127 -28.60 -15.54 -4.99
N ALA A 128 -28.32 -14.64 -5.93
CA ALA A 128 -27.96 -13.25 -5.64
C ALA A 128 -28.89 -12.23 -6.32
N ARG A 129 -30.20 -12.45 -6.21
CA ARG A 129 -31.22 -11.40 -6.37
C ARG A 129 -32.24 -11.55 -5.23
N GLY A 130 -32.11 -10.66 -4.25
CA GLY A 130 -33.01 -10.48 -3.11
C GLY A 130 -32.62 -9.20 -2.41
#